data_AF-A0A1V9XMG7-F1
#
_entry.id   AF-A0A1V9XMG7-F1
#
_cell.length_a   1.000
_cell.length_b   1.000
_cell.length_c   1.000
_cell.angle_alpha   90.00
_cell.angle_beta   90.00
_cell.angle_gamma   90.00
#
_symmetry.space_group_name_H-M   'P 1'
#
loop_
_entity.id
_entity.type
_entity.pdbx_description
1 polymer ?
#
loop_
_entity_poly.entity_id
_entity_poly.type
_entity_poly.pdbx_seq_one_letter_code
_entity_poly.pdbx_strand_id
1 'polypeptide(L)'
;MSKIADFLKAGCEVTILFADLHAYLDNMKAPWDLLEHRVKYYEAVIKAMLTSIDVPLEKLKFVRGSSYQLQKDFTLDVYRLVSLVTEHDAKKAGAEVVKQVDHPLLSAMLYPLLQGLDEEYLNVDAQFGGVDQRKIFTFSEKYLPSLGYAKRGHLMNPMVPGLAGGKMSSSEEDSKIDLLDSAANVKKKLKKAFCEPGNLEDNEKAITIHRSPENGGDVVYKNYTDLENDFVALKLHPGDLKTLVEEEMNKLLDPIRKIFETNPELQKIANDAYPPSVKNTQTIEETTPALLDMRVGRIVEIHNHPDADGLFIEKIALGEAEPRTVVSGLRGKVDRETLLNSLVVVLCNLKPAKVRGIESRGMILCATTAEKIEVLRPPANAKVGDRVVVDGYEVPPPTGIPEVLNPKRKHWEKLSVDMKVSQTLIAEYGGNALLVNGESITAQTLKNALIR
;
A
#
# COMPACT_ATOMS: atom_id res chain seq x y z
N MET A 1 16.96 16.51 6.33
CA MET A 1 17.67 17.11 7.49
C MET A 1 18.52 18.31 7.14
N SER A 2 19.02 18.45 5.90
CA SER A 2 19.88 19.58 5.51
C SER A 2 19.27 20.96 5.78
N LYS A 3 17.99 21.19 5.49
CA LYS A 3 17.34 22.49 5.80
C LYS A 3 17.21 22.76 7.30
N ILE A 4 16.96 21.73 8.11
CA ILE A 4 16.97 21.85 9.57
C ILE A 4 18.37 22.25 10.06
N ALA A 5 19.41 21.66 9.49
CA ALA A 5 20.79 22.06 9.75
C ALA A 5 21.05 23.52 9.38
N ASP A 6 20.57 23.99 8.22
CA ASP A 6 20.70 25.38 7.82
C ASP A 6 20.02 26.33 8.82
N PHE A 7 18.81 26.00 9.29
CA PHE A 7 18.08 26.82 10.27
C PHE A 7 18.81 26.89 11.61
N LEU A 8 19.30 25.76 12.11
CA LEU A 8 20.08 25.72 13.35
C LEU A 8 21.38 26.52 13.21
N LYS A 9 22.08 26.41 12.07
CA LYS A 9 23.29 27.20 11.75
C LYS A 9 23.00 28.69 11.62
N ALA A 10 21.83 29.07 11.12
CA ALA A 10 21.36 30.46 11.09
C ALA A 10 20.94 30.97 12.48
N GLY A 11 20.96 30.12 13.51
CA GLY A 11 20.63 30.48 14.88
C GLY A 11 19.14 30.45 15.20
N CYS A 12 18.29 29.88 14.34
CA CYS A 12 16.87 29.71 14.60
C CYS A 12 16.62 28.74 15.75
N GLU A 13 15.56 28.97 16.51
CA GLU A 13 14.96 27.92 17.35
C GLU A 13 14.13 27.00 16.47
N VAL A 14 14.43 25.70 16.50
CA VAL A 14 13.78 24.73 15.61
C VAL A 14 13.02 23.72 16.44
N THR A 15 11.71 23.67 16.23
CA THR A 15 10.85 22.63 16.82
C THR A 15 10.53 21.59 15.76
N ILE A 16 10.85 20.32 16.04
CA ILE A 16 10.35 19.18 15.26
C ILE A 16 9.15 18.58 15.99
N LEU A 17 7.99 18.63 15.33
CA LEU A 17 6.76 18.03 15.81
C LEU A 17 6.67 16.57 15.36
N PHE A 18 6.64 15.65 16.33
CA PHE A 18 6.22 14.27 16.11
C PHE A 18 4.70 14.21 16.13
N ALA A 19 4.10 14.34 14.94
CA ALA A 19 2.66 14.39 14.74
C ALA A 19 2.02 12.99 14.85
N ASP A 20 2.06 12.40 16.04
CA ASP A 20 1.58 11.04 16.31
C ASP A 20 0.06 10.88 16.12
N LEU A 21 -0.75 11.86 16.56
CA LEU A 21 -2.18 11.84 16.25
C LEU A 21 -2.45 11.92 14.75
N HIS A 22 -1.70 12.74 14.02
CA HIS A 22 -1.82 12.85 12.56
C HIS A 22 -1.47 11.53 11.86
N ALA A 23 -0.46 10.80 12.35
CA ALA A 23 -0.10 9.49 11.82
C ALA A 23 -1.23 8.45 11.97
N TYR A 24 -2.05 8.58 13.01
CA TYR A 24 -3.27 7.77 13.17
C TYR A 24 -4.43 8.28 12.28
N LEU A 25 -4.65 9.59 12.24
CA LEU A 25 -5.76 10.21 11.51
C LEU A 25 -5.64 10.05 9.98
N ASP A 26 -4.42 9.97 9.45
CA ASP A 26 -4.15 9.68 8.04
C ASP A 26 -4.34 8.19 7.74
N ASN A 27 -5.60 7.77 7.74
CA ASN A 27 -6.05 6.42 7.37
C ASN A 27 -5.34 5.31 8.16
N MET A 28 -5.12 5.52 9.47
CA MET A 28 -4.50 4.56 10.39
C MET A 28 -3.13 4.05 9.90
N LYS A 29 -2.33 4.90 9.24
CA LYS A 29 -0.96 4.58 8.80
C LYS A 29 -0.07 4.09 9.95
N ALA A 30 -0.32 4.59 11.16
CA ALA A 30 0.25 4.06 12.39
C ALA A 30 -0.88 3.62 13.35
N PRO A 31 -0.97 2.33 13.70
CA PRO A 31 -1.82 1.84 14.77
C PRO A 31 -1.52 2.51 16.11
N TRP A 32 -2.52 2.65 16.98
CA TRP A 32 -2.42 3.34 18.28
C TRP A 32 -1.33 2.78 19.18
N ASP A 33 -1.22 1.46 19.24
CA ASP A 33 -0.22 0.70 20.01
C ASP A 33 1.21 0.95 19.53
N LEU A 34 1.40 1.29 18.25
CA LEU A 34 2.71 1.58 17.67
C LEU A 34 3.09 3.07 17.70
N LEU A 35 2.17 3.98 18.03
CA LEU A 35 2.43 5.43 17.97
C LEU A 35 3.62 5.82 18.84
N GLU A 36 3.63 5.40 20.10
CA GLU A 36 4.69 5.77 21.03
C GLU A 36 6.05 5.20 20.59
N HIS A 37 6.08 3.94 20.16
CA HIS A 37 7.29 3.29 19.67
C HIS A 37 7.85 4.01 18.44
N ARG A 38 6.98 4.37 17.49
CA ARG A 38 7.39 5.13 16.29
C ARG A 38 7.87 6.53 16.63
N VAL A 39 7.25 7.24 17.57
CA VAL A 39 7.75 8.54 18.05
C VAL A 39 9.17 8.40 18.59
N LYS A 40 9.41 7.42 19.47
CA LYS A 40 10.75 7.15 20.03
C LYS A 40 11.78 6.82 18.93
N TYR A 41 11.39 6.01 17.94
CA TYR A 41 12.26 5.70 16.81
C TYR A 41 12.59 6.95 15.98
N TYR A 42 11.59 7.75 15.60
CA TYR A 42 11.83 8.95 14.83
C TYR A 42 12.67 9.96 15.63
N GLU A 43 12.44 10.08 16.93
CA GLU A 43 13.28 10.91 17.79
C GLU A 43 14.75 10.50 17.75
N ALA A 44 15.01 9.20 17.93
CA ALA A 44 16.36 8.64 17.92
C ALA A 44 17.04 8.79 16.56
N VAL A 45 16.33 8.47 15.46
CA VAL A 45 16.92 8.51 14.12
C VAL A 45 17.19 9.94 13.66
N ILE A 46 16.31 10.89 14.00
CA ILE A 46 16.53 12.31 13.68
C ILE A 46 17.76 12.85 14.43
N LYS A 47 17.89 12.53 15.73
CA LYS A 47 19.10 12.87 16.51
C LYS A 47 20.35 12.28 15.85
N ALA A 48 20.34 10.99 15.51
CA ALA A 48 21.47 10.33 14.86
C ALA A 48 21.82 10.99 13.50
N MET A 49 20.84 11.37 12.69
CA MET A 49 21.05 12.08 11.44
C MET A 49 21.71 13.45 11.65
N LEU A 50 21.22 14.25 12.59
CA LEU A 50 21.74 15.59 12.85
C LEU A 50 23.15 15.54 13.47
N THR A 51 23.43 14.56 14.32
CA THR A 51 24.78 14.30 14.84
C THR A 51 25.74 13.88 13.72
N SER A 52 25.29 13.06 12.75
CA SER A 52 26.11 12.64 11.60
C SER A 52 26.59 13.82 10.73
N ILE A 53 25.83 14.91 10.68
CA ILE A 53 26.14 16.12 9.89
C ILE A 53 26.72 17.27 10.73
N ASP A 54 27.15 17.00 11.97
CA ASP A 54 27.84 17.92 12.88
C ASP A 54 27.09 19.25 13.09
N VAL A 55 25.82 19.14 13.52
CA VAL A 55 24.95 20.30 13.75
C VAL A 55 24.72 20.51 15.25
N PRO A 56 24.89 21.75 15.77
CA PRO A 56 24.56 22.10 17.15
C PRO A 56 23.06 21.89 17.42
N LEU A 57 22.74 21.15 18.49
CA LEU A 57 21.36 20.75 18.82
C LEU A 57 20.75 21.56 19.96
N GLU A 58 21.45 22.57 20.49
CA GLU A 58 21.02 23.32 21.69
C GLU A 58 19.70 24.06 21.47
N LYS A 59 19.44 24.48 20.23
CA LYS A 59 18.21 25.16 19.82
C LYS A 59 17.17 24.24 19.18
N LEU A 60 17.42 22.93 19.18
CA LEU A 60 16.49 21.93 18.66
C LEU A 60 15.55 21.46 19.79
N LYS A 61 14.25 21.60 19.56
CA LYS A 61 13.19 21.15 20.46
C LYS A 61 12.39 20.04 19.80
N PHE A 62 12.03 19.04 20.59
CA PHE A 62 11.18 17.94 20.17
C PHE A 62 9.86 18.00 20.91
N VAL A 63 8.77 17.98 20.16
CA VAL A 63 7.41 18.05 20.70
C VAL A 63 6.59 16.92 20.13
N ARG A 64 5.84 16.22 20.97
CA ARG A 64 4.89 15.18 20.55
C ARG A 64 3.50 15.80 20.42
N GLY A 65 2.81 15.59 19.31
CA GLY A 65 1.49 16.21 19.04
C GLY A 65 0.47 15.94 20.14
N SER A 66 0.32 14.67 20.54
CA SER A 66 -0.60 14.27 21.61
C SER A 66 -0.33 14.90 22.99
N SER A 67 0.84 15.54 23.21
CA SER A 67 1.12 16.25 24.47
C SER A 67 0.28 17.51 24.67
N TYR A 68 -0.22 18.13 23.59
CA TYR A 68 -1.05 19.34 23.66
C TYR A 68 -2.32 19.26 22.81
N GLN A 69 -2.35 18.49 21.73
CA GLN A 69 -3.47 18.46 20.78
C GLN A 69 -4.78 17.89 21.37
N LEU A 70 -4.71 17.23 22.53
CA LEU A 70 -5.88 16.72 23.26
C LEU A 70 -6.31 17.63 24.42
N GLN A 71 -5.60 18.73 24.64
CA GLN A 71 -5.91 19.67 25.71
C GLN A 71 -7.16 20.49 25.35
N LYS A 72 -7.80 21.02 26.40
CA LYS A 72 -9.07 21.75 26.31
C LYS A 72 -9.00 22.89 25.29
N ASP A 73 -7.99 23.75 25.38
CA ASP A 73 -7.92 24.96 24.57
C ASP A 73 -7.71 24.63 23.09
N PHE A 74 -6.79 23.71 22.79
CA PHE A 74 -6.59 23.21 21.43
C PHE A 74 -7.88 22.61 20.86
N THR A 75 -8.57 21.77 21.63
CA THR A 75 -9.83 21.15 21.23
C THR A 75 -10.93 22.19 20.96
N LEU A 76 -11.01 23.24 21.78
CA LEU A 76 -11.95 24.33 21.58
C LEU A 76 -11.66 25.09 20.27
N ASP A 77 -10.39 25.35 19.96
CA ASP A 77 -10.01 26.00 18.70
C ASP A 77 -10.26 25.11 17.48
N VAL A 78 -10.11 23.78 17.61
CA VAL A 78 -10.55 22.84 16.57
C VAL A 78 -12.03 23.02 16.29
N TYR A 79 -12.89 23.06 17.32
CA TYR A 79 -14.32 23.28 17.12
C TYR A 79 -14.64 24.66 16.54
N ARG A 80 -13.90 25.70 16.93
CA ARG A 80 -14.03 27.02 16.31
C ARG A 80 -13.67 26.98 14.82
N LEU A 81 -12.58 26.33 14.42
CA LEU A 81 -12.26 26.14 12.99
C LEU A 81 -13.33 25.33 12.25
N VAL A 82 -13.81 24.23 12.83
CA VAL A 82 -14.86 23.39 12.22
C VAL A 82 -16.14 24.21 11.96
N SER A 83 -16.43 25.22 12.78
CA SER A 83 -17.59 26.11 12.56
C SER A 83 -17.41 27.13 11.42
N LEU A 84 -16.18 27.35 10.95
CA LEU A 84 -15.81 28.36 9.96
C LEU A 84 -15.35 27.77 8.62
N VAL A 85 -14.73 26.59 8.66
CA VAL A 85 -14.13 25.93 7.51
C VAL A 85 -15.18 25.11 6.77
N THR A 86 -15.29 25.30 5.47
CA THR A 86 -16.17 24.47 4.63
C THR A 86 -15.56 23.09 4.39
N GLU A 87 -16.41 22.07 4.24
CA GLU A 87 -15.99 20.71 3.85
C GLU A 87 -15.11 20.74 2.58
N HIS A 88 -15.51 21.54 1.60
CA HIS A 88 -14.78 21.72 0.35
C HIS A 88 -13.35 22.22 0.58
N ASP A 89 -13.17 23.25 1.42
CA ASP A 89 -11.86 23.83 1.68
C ASP A 89 -10.97 22.87 2.47
N ALA A 90 -11.50 22.17 3.47
CA ALA A 90 -10.77 21.15 4.22
C ALA A 90 -10.29 20.01 3.29
N LYS A 91 -11.18 19.49 2.46
CA LYS A 91 -10.86 18.43 1.49
C LYS A 91 -9.82 18.89 0.46
N LYS A 92 -9.94 20.13 -0.02
CA LYS A 92 -8.99 20.72 -0.96
C LYS A 92 -7.62 20.90 -0.32
N ALA A 93 -7.56 21.36 0.92
CA ALA A 93 -6.32 21.58 1.65
C ALA A 93 -5.51 20.29 1.83
N GLY A 94 -6.16 19.18 2.21
CA GLY A 94 -5.53 17.89 2.45
C GLY A 94 -5.24 17.03 1.21
N ALA A 95 -5.62 17.47 0.00
CA ALA A 95 -5.67 16.61 -1.19
C ALA A 95 -4.32 15.99 -1.62
N GLU A 96 -3.19 16.64 -1.31
CA GLU A 96 -1.85 16.17 -1.69
C GLU A 96 -1.08 15.49 -0.55
N VAL A 97 -1.62 15.57 0.67
CA VAL A 97 -0.96 15.14 1.90
C VAL A 97 -1.66 13.91 2.51
N VAL A 98 -2.98 13.97 2.63
CA VAL A 98 -3.78 12.88 3.19
C VAL A 98 -4.01 11.80 2.13
N LYS A 99 -3.97 10.54 2.55
CA LYS A 99 -4.22 9.40 1.67
C LYS A 99 -5.61 9.49 1.02
N GLN A 100 -5.62 9.50 -0.32
CA GLN A 100 -6.86 9.52 -1.09
C GLN A 100 -7.47 8.11 -1.14
N VAL A 101 -8.74 8.01 -0.76
CA VAL A 101 -9.54 6.77 -0.76
C VAL A 101 -10.93 7.06 -1.31
N ASP A 102 -11.60 6.05 -1.88
CA ASP A 102 -12.92 6.20 -2.51
C ASP A 102 -13.99 6.75 -1.56
N HIS A 103 -13.87 6.41 -0.27
CA HIS A 103 -14.76 6.85 0.80
C HIS A 103 -13.93 7.56 1.89
N PRO A 104 -13.62 8.85 1.72
CA PRO A 104 -12.78 9.59 2.66
C PRO A 104 -13.37 9.60 4.07
N LEU A 105 -12.53 9.34 5.05
CA LEU A 105 -12.89 9.43 6.47
C LEU A 105 -12.97 10.90 6.89
N LEU A 106 -13.77 11.19 7.93
CA LEU A 106 -13.82 12.53 8.53
C LEU A 106 -12.44 12.99 9.04
N SER A 107 -11.59 12.06 9.48
CA SER A 107 -10.23 12.35 9.92
C SER A 107 -9.40 13.06 8.85
N ALA A 108 -9.64 12.76 7.57
CA ALA A 108 -8.97 13.41 6.45
C ALA A 108 -9.32 14.90 6.34
N MET A 109 -10.53 15.28 6.76
CA MET A 109 -10.98 16.67 6.77
C MET A 109 -10.46 17.43 7.98
N LEU A 110 -10.24 16.75 9.11
CA LEU A 110 -9.68 17.38 10.32
C LEU A 110 -8.17 17.65 10.19
N TYR A 111 -7.45 16.84 9.41
CA TYR A 111 -5.99 16.90 9.29
C TYR A 111 -5.45 18.33 9.02
N PRO A 112 -5.95 19.09 8.02
CA PRO A 112 -5.41 20.43 7.74
C PRO A 112 -5.71 21.46 8.84
N LEU A 113 -6.82 21.27 9.59
CA LEU A 113 -7.19 22.15 10.69
C LEU A 113 -6.21 21.99 11.86
N LEU A 114 -5.90 20.73 12.19
CA LEU A 114 -4.97 20.39 13.26
C LEU A 114 -3.57 20.92 12.92
N GLN A 115 -3.07 20.64 11.72
CA GLN A 115 -1.75 21.12 11.28
C GLN A 115 -1.65 22.65 11.27
N GLY A 116 -2.72 23.37 10.94
CA GLY A 116 -2.72 24.83 11.01
C GLY A 116 -2.69 25.35 12.44
N LEU A 117 -3.45 24.75 13.36
CA LEU A 117 -3.41 25.12 14.78
C LEU A 117 -2.07 24.84 15.45
N ASP A 118 -1.34 23.83 14.98
CA ASP A 118 0.00 23.52 15.48
C ASP A 118 0.95 24.73 15.36
N GLU A 119 0.78 25.60 14.36
CA GLU A 119 1.58 26.83 14.21
C GLU A 119 1.42 27.78 15.42
N GLU A 120 0.19 27.92 15.92
CA GLU A 120 -0.12 28.76 17.08
C GLU A 120 0.35 28.09 18.38
N TYR A 121 0.01 26.82 18.57
CA TYR A 121 0.26 26.12 19.85
C TYR A 121 1.73 25.73 20.04
N LEU A 122 2.51 25.66 18.97
CA LEU A 122 3.98 25.58 19.04
C LEU A 122 4.65 26.95 19.17
N ASN A 123 3.88 28.04 19.08
CA ASN A 123 4.33 29.43 19.14
C ASN A 123 5.49 29.71 18.18
N VAL A 124 5.28 29.44 16.89
CA VAL A 124 6.30 29.62 15.84
C VAL A 124 5.98 30.79 14.92
N ASP A 125 7.05 31.37 14.35
CA ASP A 125 6.96 32.41 13.31
C ASP A 125 6.80 31.83 11.90
N ALA A 126 7.26 30.59 11.68
CA ALA A 126 7.25 29.94 10.38
C ALA A 126 7.13 28.42 10.46
N GLN A 127 6.52 27.82 9.44
CA GLN A 127 6.45 26.38 9.22
C GLN A 127 7.26 26.00 7.97
N PHE A 128 8.04 24.92 8.08
CA PHE A 128 8.83 24.37 6.98
C PHE A 128 8.31 22.99 6.56
N GLY A 129 8.19 22.76 5.25
CA GLY A 129 7.79 21.46 4.69
C GLY A 129 8.01 21.37 3.18
N GLY A 130 7.55 20.28 2.56
CA GLY A 130 7.63 20.12 1.10
C GLY A 130 6.63 21.02 0.36
N VAL A 131 6.84 21.21 -0.95
CA VAL A 131 5.86 21.92 -1.81
C VAL A 131 4.49 21.24 -1.87
N ASP A 132 4.40 19.95 -1.56
CA ASP A 132 3.14 19.20 -1.42
C ASP A 132 2.29 19.66 -0.22
N GLN A 133 2.90 20.34 0.76
CA GLN A 133 2.21 20.96 1.90
C GLN A 133 1.57 22.31 1.57
N ARG A 134 1.82 22.89 0.39
CA ARG A 134 1.41 24.25 0.01
C ARG A 134 -0.09 24.52 0.24
N LYS A 135 -0.94 23.53 -0.02
CA LYS A 135 -2.40 23.68 0.15
C LYS A 135 -2.81 23.76 1.63
N ILE A 136 -2.06 23.11 2.52
CA ILE A 136 -2.27 23.22 3.97
C ILE A 136 -1.72 24.56 4.49
N PHE A 137 -0.53 24.97 4.02
CA PHE A 137 0.05 26.27 4.38
C PHE A 137 -0.87 27.45 4.01
N THR A 138 -1.35 27.46 2.77
CA THR A 138 -2.32 28.48 2.32
C THR A 138 -3.67 28.40 3.04
N PHE A 139 -4.04 27.22 3.53
CA PHE A 139 -5.21 27.04 4.39
C PHE A 139 -4.99 27.71 5.76
N SER A 140 -3.85 27.48 6.42
CA SER A 140 -3.48 28.13 7.68
C SER A 140 -3.48 29.65 7.56
N GLU A 141 -2.84 30.19 6.51
CA GLU A 141 -2.79 31.64 6.26
C GLU A 141 -4.18 32.28 6.08
N LYS A 142 -5.15 31.52 5.58
CA LYS A 142 -6.53 31.97 5.39
C LYS A 142 -7.31 31.92 6.70
N TYR A 143 -7.20 30.83 7.46
CA TYR A 143 -8.14 30.53 8.55
C TYR A 143 -7.61 30.90 9.95
N LEU A 144 -6.31 30.89 10.22
CA LEU A 144 -5.79 31.30 11.53
C LEU A 144 -6.20 32.74 11.93
N PRO A 145 -6.20 33.73 11.02
CA PRO A 145 -6.68 35.07 11.34
C PRO A 145 -8.15 35.14 11.78
N SER A 146 -8.99 34.20 11.35
CA SER A 146 -10.41 34.14 11.75
C SER A 146 -10.61 33.72 13.22
N LEU A 147 -9.59 33.09 13.83
CA LEU A 147 -9.56 32.79 15.26
C LEU A 147 -8.91 33.91 16.10
N GLY A 148 -8.31 34.91 15.44
CA GLY A 148 -7.51 35.96 16.07
C GLY A 148 -6.01 35.68 16.11
N TYR A 149 -5.55 34.61 15.44
CA TYR A 149 -4.14 34.22 15.40
C TYR A 149 -3.38 34.83 14.23
N ALA A 150 -2.07 35.00 14.38
CA ALA A 150 -1.22 35.55 13.34
C ALA A 150 -1.06 34.58 12.16
N LYS A 151 -0.72 35.13 10.97
CA LYS A 151 -0.22 34.31 9.86
C LYS A 151 1.25 33.99 10.10
N ARG A 152 1.70 32.83 9.64
CA ARG A 152 3.11 32.40 9.73
C ARG A 152 3.78 32.44 8.37
N GLY A 153 5.11 32.51 8.38
CA GLY A 153 5.92 32.29 7.19
C GLY A 153 5.91 30.82 6.77
N HIS A 154 5.86 30.55 5.47
CA HIS A 154 5.90 29.18 4.95
C HIS A 154 7.11 28.98 4.05
N LEU A 155 8.00 28.07 4.44
CA LEU A 155 9.20 27.71 3.70
C LEU A 155 9.00 26.33 3.06
N MET A 156 9.09 26.26 1.73
CA MET A 156 8.81 25.03 0.98
C MET A 156 10.06 24.50 0.27
N ASN A 157 10.43 23.24 0.52
CA ASN A 157 11.47 22.57 -0.27
C ASN A 157 10.87 21.83 -1.47
N PRO A 158 11.60 21.72 -2.60
CA PRO A 158 11.15 20.93 -3.75
C PRO A 158 10.97 19.46 -3.37
N MET A 159 10.14 18.75 -4.15
CA MET A 159 10.02 17.29 -4.03
C MET A 159 11.27 16.63 -4.61
N VAL A 160 11.90 15.76 -3.83
CA VAL A 160 12.97 14.89 -4.35
C VAL A 160 12.33 13.61 -4.89
N PRO A 161 12.57 13.24 -6.16
CA PRO A 161 12.03 12.01 -6.72
C PRO A 161 12.48 10.75 -5.96
N GLY A 162 11.62 9.73 -5.96
CA GLY A 162 11.97 8.39 -5.49
C GLY A 162 12.89 7.65 -6.46
N LEU A 163 13.53 6.59 -5.99
CA LEU A 163 14.59 5.87 -6.74
C LEU A 163 14.09 5.27 -8.06
N ALA A 164 12.80 4.90 -8.14
CA ALA A 164 12.18 4.34 -9.33
C ALA A 164 11.48 5.38 -10.23
N GLY A 165 11.63 6.68 -9.93
CA GLY A 165 10.83 7.76 -10.50
C GLY A 165 9.51 7.97 -9.73
N GLY A 166 9.02 9.21 -9.68
CA GLY A 166 7.80 9.58 -8.93
C GLY A 166 8.07 9.93 -7.47
N LYS A 167 7.05 9.83 -6.60
CA LYS A 167 7.17 10.16 -5.16
C LYS A 167 7.72 8.97 -4.36
N MET A 168 8.60 9.23 -3.39
CA MET A 168 9.00 8.20 -2.41
C MET A 168 7.80 7.69 -1.60
N SER A 169 7.71 6.38 -1.40
CA SER A 169 6.63 5.75 -0.64
C SER A 169 7.18 4.91 0.50
N SER A 170 6.70 5.16 1.73
CA SER A 170 7.02 4.29 2.87
C SER A 170 6.41 2.89 2.75
N SER A 171 5.44 2.70 1.85
CA SER A 171 4.74 1.44 1.61
C SER A 171 5.35 0.60 0.48
N GLU A 172 6.34 1.13 -0.24
CA GLU A 172 7.05 0.43 -1.31
C GLU A 172 8.53 0.32 -0.93
N GLU A 173 8.94 -0.85 -0.46
CA GLU A 173 10.28 -1.10 0.11
C GLU A 173 11.43 -0.76 -0.86
N ASP A 174 11.24 -1.05 -2.15
CA ASP A 174 12.23 -0.80 -3.20
C ASP A 174 12.20 0.66 -3.71
N SER A 175 11.21 1.49 -3.32
CA SER A 175 11.08 2.89 -3.78
C SER A 175 11.99 3.87 -3.02
N LYS A 176 12.52 3.44 -1.86
CA LYS A 176 13.32 4.27 -0.94
C LYS A 176 14.50 3.50 -0.35
N ILE A 177 15.55 4.22 0.03
CA ILE A 177 16.62 3.72 0.89
C ILE A 177 16.27 4.08 2.33
N ASP A 178 16.24 3.07 3.19
CA ASP A 178 16.02 3.27 4.62
C ASP A 178 17.31 3.72 5.30
N LEU A 179 17.20 4.45 6.41
CA LEU A 179 18.36 4.99 7.13
C LEU A 179 19.21 3.88 7.76
N LEU A 180 18.59 2.73 8.00
CA LEU A 180 19.24 1.54 8.57
C LEU A 180 19.48 0.43 7.52
N ASP A 181 19.24 0.69 6.22
CA ASP A 181 19.57 -0.29 5.17
C ASP A 181 21.05 -0.61 5.19
N SER A 182 21.44 -1.87 5.02
CA SER A 182 22.85 -2.25 4.90
C SER A 182 23.49 -1.68 3.62
N ALA A 183 24.82 -1.57 3.57
CA ALA A 183 25.53 -1.14 2.36
C ALA A 183 25.17 -2.00 1.13
N ALA A 184 24.96 -3.30 1.32
CA ALA A 184 24.50 -4.21 0.26
C ALA A 184 23.09 -3.88 -0.24
N ASN A 185 22.16 -3.54 0.66
CA ASN A 185 20.80 -3.12 0.29
C ASN A 185 20.80 -1.78 -0.44
N VAL A 186 21.60 -0.81 0.03
CA VAL A 186 21.80 0.48 -0.65
C VAL A 186 22.28 0.26 -2.08
N LYS A 187 23.33 -0.54 -2.27
CA LYS A 187 23.84 -0.91 -3.60
C LYS A 187 22.78 -1.55 -4.48
N LYS A 188 22.02 -2.51 -3.94
CA LYS A 188 20.95 -3.21 -4.66
C LYS A 188 19.87 -2.25 -5.14
N LYS A 189 19.43 -1.33 -4.28
CA LYS A 189 18.37 -0.35 -4.58
C LYS A 189 18.85 0.71 -5.59
N LEU A 190 20.06 1.24 -5.43
CA LEU A 190 20.65 2.18 -6.39
C LEU A 190 20.89 1.58 -7.78
N LYS A 191 21.27 0.30 -7.87
CA LYS A 191 21.39 -0.38 -9.18
C LYS A 191 20.07 -0.38 -9.94
N LYS A 192 18.96 -0.63 -9.24
CA LYS A 192 17.60 -0.62 -9.79
C LYS A 192 17.05 0.80 -10.04
N ALA A 193 17.69 1.84 -9.50
CA ALA A 193 17.20 3.20 -9.65
C ALA A 193 17.16 3.64 -11.13
N PHE A 194 16.10 4.33 -11.51
CA PHE A 194 15.96 4.89 -12.85
C PHE A 194 16.99 6.01 -13.04
N CYS A 195 17.84 5.88 -14.04
CA CYS A 195 18.86 6.88 -14.38
C CYS A 195 19.12 6.76 -15.88
N GLU A 196 18.36 7.51 -16.65
CA GLU A 196 18.48 7.58 -18.10
C GLU A 196 19.60 8.57 -18.47
N PRO A 197 20.50 8.22 -19.41
CA PRO A 197 21.55 9.14 -19.86
C PRO A 197 20.96 10.48 -20.34
N GLY A 198 21.42 11.59 -19.76
CA GLY A 198 20.98 12.94 -20.14
C GLY A 198 19.63 13.40 -19.56
N ASN A 199 19.01 12.63 -18.64
CA ASN A 199 17.78 13.03 -17.94
C ASN A 199 18.13 13.74 -16.61
N LEU A 200 17.50 14.89 -16.35
CA LEU A 200 17.95 15.92 -15.40
C LEU A 200 16.89 16.29 -14.37
N GLU A 201 17.20 16.14 -13.07
CA GLU A 201 16.66 17.00 -11.99
C GLU A 201 17.72 17.21 -10.87
N ASP A 202 17.78 18.45 -10.35
CA ASP A 202 18.85 19.16 -9.64
C ASP A 202 19.46 18.58 -8.34
N ASN A 203 20.79 18.81 -8.11
CA ASN A 203 21.34 19.25 -6.80
C ASN A 203 22.82 19.74 -6.84
N GLU A 204 23.15 20.78 -6.08
CA GLU A 204 24.48 21.43 -6.05
C GLU A 204 25.45 20.90 -4.97
N LYS A 205 26.66 20.46 -5.38
CA LYS A 205 27.93 20.47 -4.61
C LYS A 205 29.12 20.04 -5.48
N ALA A 206 30.34 20.42 -5.07
CA ALA A 206 31.57 19.92 -5.68
C ALA A 206 31.74 18.41 -5.41
N ILE A 207 32.01 17.63 -6.44
CA ILE A 207 31.89 16.18 -6.46
C ILE A 207 33.06 15.58 -7.23
N THR A 208 33.74 14.58 -6.67
CA THR A 208 34.76 13.79 -7.37
C THR A 208 34.15 12.47 -7.82
N ILE A 209 34.27 12.11 -9.09
CA ILE A 209 33.84 10.82 -9.64
C ILE A 209 35.07 10.01 -9.99
N HIS A 210 35.21 8.85 -9.35
CA HIS A 210 36.24 7.86 -9.69
C HIS A 210 35.77 7.01 -10.87
N ARG A 211 36.59 6.90 -11.92
CA ARG A 211 36.24 6.18 -13.15
C ARG A 211 37.39 5.29 -13.60
N SER A 212 37.06 4.22 -14.32
CA SER A 212 38.10 3.38 -14.94
C SER A 212 38.94 4.19 -15.94
N PRO A 213 40.19 3.80 -16.21
CA PRO A 213 41.01 4.41 -17.26
C PRO A 213 40.32 4.40 -18.64
N GLU A 214 39.52 3.36 -18.90
CA GLU A 214 38.72 3.17 -20.12
C GLU A 214 37.58 4.20 -20.25
N ASN A 215 37.07 4.71 -19.12
CA ASN A 215 36.02 5.72 -19.05
C ASN A 215 36.58 7.14 -18.82
N GLY A 216 37.86 7.37 -19.15
CA GLY A 216 38.48 8.69 -19.09
C GLY A 216 39.07 9.10 -17.73
N GLY A 217 39.15 8.16 -16.76
CA GLY A 217 39.77 8.39 -15.45
C GLY A 217 39.01 9.35 -14.54
N ASP A 218 39.52 9.53 -13.33
CA ASP A 218 38.89 10.34 -12.28
C ASP A 218 38.63 11.79 -12.74
N VAL A 219 37.47 12.33 -12.38
CA VAL A 219 37.07 13.71 -12.69
C VAL A 219 36.59 14.41 -11.43
N VAL A 220 36.96 15.68 -11.28
CA VAL A 220 36.54 16.54 -10.15
C VAL A 220 35.68 17.67 -10.67
N TYR A 221 34.42 17.69 -10.26
CA TYR A 221 33.46 18.76 -10.53
C TYR A 221 33.47 19.76 -9.39
N LYS A 222 33.70 21.04 -9.68
CA LYS A 222 33.73 22.11 -8.66
C LYS A 222 32.35 22.71 -8.39
N ASN A 223 31.42 22.53 -9.32
CA ASN A 223 30.04 22.97 -9.25
C ASN A 223 29.15 21.94 -9.96
N TYR A 224 27.86 21.98 -9.69
CA TYR A 224 26.90 21.06 -10.31
C TYR A 224 26.74 21.29 -11.80
N THR A 225 26.78 22.55 -12.24
CA THR A 225 26.63 22.90 -13.67
C THR A 225 27.64 22.16 -14.54
N ASP A 226 28.89 21.99 -14.08
CA ASP A 226 29.91 21.24 -14.81
C ASP A 226 29.61 19.73 -14.85
N LEU A 227 29.12 19.16 -13.73
CA LEU A 227 28.70 17.75 -13.65
C LEU A 227 27.51 17.48 -14.57
N GLU A 228 26.52 18.37 -14.51
CA GLU A 228 25.32 18.37 -15.34
C GLU A 228 25.70 18.40 -16.82
N ASN A 229 26.53 19.37 -17.22
CA ASN A 229 26.97 19.53 -18.61
C ASN A 229 27.65 18.26 -19.16
N ASP A 230 28.51 17.61 -18.37
CA ASP A 230 29.20 16.40 -18.81
C ASP A 230 28.28 15.17 -18.82
N PHE A 231 27.27 15.11 -17.95
CA PHE A 231 26.26 14.05 -17.98
C PHE A 231 25.35 14.17 -19.20
N VAL A 232 24.89 15.40 -19.52
CA VAL A 232 24.09 15.69 -20.73
C VAL A 232 24.89 15.42 -22.00
N ALA A 233 26.17 15.79 -22.01
CA ALA A 233 27.07 15.53 -23.13
C ALA A 233 27.47 14.05 -23.26
N LEU A 234 26.91 13.15 -22.45
CA LEU A 234 27.19 11.70 -22.43
C LEU A 234 28.67 11.37 -22.17
N LYS A 235 29.43 12.30 -21.56
CA LYS A 235 30.83 12.08 -21.15
C LYS A 235 30.93 11.38 -19.80
N LEU A 236 29.84 11.34 -19.05
CA LEU A 236 29.74 10.66 -17.77
C LEU A 236 28.74 9.50 -17.88
N HIS A 237 29.21 8.28 -17.61
CA HIS A 237 28.36 7.10 -17.67
C HIS A 237 27.45 7.03 -16.43
N PRO A 238 26.16 6.67 -16.56
CA PRO A 238 25.23 6.55 -15.42
C PRO A 238 25.71 5.63 -14.29
N GLY A 239 26.46 4.58 -14.64
CA GLY A 239 27.05 3.65 -13.65
C GLY A 239 28.08 4.30 -12.73
N ASP A 240 28.85 5.27 -13.23
CA ASP A 240 29.86 5.98 -12.45
C ASP A 240 29.18 6.92 -11.44
N LEU A 241 28.13 7.63 -11.89
CA LEU A 241 27.31 8.48 -11.03
C LEU A 241 26.60 7.67 -9.92
N LYS A 242 26.03 6.51 -10.27
CA LYS A 242 25.42 5.61 -9.28
C LYS A 242 26.42 5.12 -8.23
N THR A 243 27.66 4.83 -8.65
CA THR A 243 28.72 4.36 -7.74
C THR A 243 29.14 5.46 -6.78
N LEU A 244 29.31 6.68 -7.27
CA LEU A 244 29.56 7.83 -6.40
C LEU A 244 28.44 8.04 -5.38
N VAL A 245 27.18 8.04 -5.82
CA VAL A 245 26.03 8.24 -4.93
C VAL A 245 25.96 7.12 -3.89
N GLU A 246 26.30 5.88 -4.26
CA GLU A 246 26.44 4.75 -3.31
C GLU A 246 27.49 5.06 -2.24
N GLU A 247 28.67 5.53 -2.63
CA GLU A 247 29.77 5.85 -1.71
C GLU A 247 29.42 7.01 -0.77
N GLU A 248 28.95 8.15 -1.31
CA GLU A 248 28.59 9.32 -0.50
C GLU A 248 27.39 9.05 0.42
N MET A 249 26.41 8.28 -0.04
CA MET A 249 25.28 7.91 0.80
C MET A 249 25.70 6.97 1.93
N ASN A 250 26.58 5.99 1.68
CA ASN A 250 27.10 5.16 2.77
C ASN A 250 27.91 5.98 3.78
N LYS A 251 28.71 6.97 3.35
CA LYS A 251 29.41 7.89 4.28
C LYS A 251 28.45 8.61 5.23
N LEU A 252 27.25 8.99 4.76
CA LEU A 252 26.21 9.63 5.59
C LEU A 252 25.47 8.64 6.50
N LEU A 253 25.23 7.41 6.02
CA LEU A 253 24.46 6.39 6.71
C LEU A 253 25.30 5.62 7.75
N ASP A 254 26.59 5.42 7.53
CA ASP A 254 27.46 4.61 8.39
C ASP A 254 27.50 5.10 9.85
N PRO A 255 27.62 6.41 10.14
CA PRO A 255 27.52 6.90 11.52
C PRO A 255 26.17 6.58 12.16
N ILE A 256 25.07 6.66 11.40
CA ILE A 256 23.72 6.37 11.88
C ILE A 256 23.58 4.88 12.18
N ARG A 257 23.99 4.01 11.25
CA ARG A 257 24.01 2.56 11.44
C ARG A 257 24.81 2.19 12.68
N LYS A 258 26.03 2.73 12.83
CA LYS A 258 26.90 2.47 13.98
C LYS A 258 26.26 2.88 15.31
N ILE A 259 25.56 4.01 15.36
CA ILE A 259 24.83 4.45 16.57
C ILE A 259 23.76 3.41 16.96
N PHE A 260 23.00 2.90 15.99
CA PHE A 260 21.98 1.88 16.25
C PHE A 260 22.58 0.49 16.55
N GLU A 261 23.65 0.09 15.86
CA GLU A 261 24.34 -1.20 16.06
C GLU A 261 25.03 -1.30 17.42
N THR A 262 25.56 -0.18 17.93
CA THR A 262 26.31 -0.16 19.20
C THR A 262 25.44 0.09 20.42
N ASN A 263 24.17 0.48 20.25
CA ASN A 263 23.25 0.78 21.35
C ASN A 263 22.06 -0.21 21.38
N PRO A 264 22.06 -1.20 22.29
CA PRO A 264 20.98 -2.18 22.41
C PRO A 264 19.60 -1.57 22.65
N GLU A 265 19.52 -0.42 23.33
CA GLU A 265 18.24 0.28 23.55
C GLU A 265 17.68 0.82 22.23
N LEU A 266 18.53 1.38 21.37
CA LEU A 266 18.12 1.87 20.05
C LEU A 266 17.71 0.73 19.11
N GLN A 267 18.38 -0.43 19.20
CA GLN A 267 17.94 -1.64 18.47
C GLN A 267 16.55 -2.09 18.93
N LYS A 268 16.33 -2.10 20.25
CA LYS A 268 15.02 -2.43 20.80
C LYS A 268 13.96 -1.42 20.35
N ILE A 269 14.24 -0.12 20.39
CA ILE A 269 13.32 0.92 19.91
C ILE A 269 12.99 0.71 18.42
N ALA A 270 13.97 0.41 17.57
CA ALA A 270 13.74 0.13 16.16
C ALA A 270 12.85 -1.10 15.95
N ASN A 271 13.12 -2.18 16.69
CA ASN A 271 12.30 -3.39 16.65
C ASN A 271 10.89 -3.16 17.23
N ASP A 272 10.71 -2.41 18.31
CA ASP A 272 9.38 -2.17 18.87
C ASP A 272 8.55 -1.24 17.95
N ALA A 273 9.19 -0.30 17.26
CA ALA A 273 8.54 0.64 16.33
C ALA A 273 8.14 -0.01 14.99
N TYR A 274 9.00 -0.92 14.52
CA TYR A 274 8.82 -1.70 13.31
C TYR A 274 9.18 -3.15 13.64
N PRO A 275 8.30 -3.88 14.35
CA PRO A 275 8.54 -5.28 14.71
C PRO A 275 8.98 -6.04 13.46
N PRO A 276 10.21 -6.59 13.44
CA PRO A 276 10.67 -7.39 12.31
C PRO A 276 9.64 -8.47 12.19
N SER A 277 8.93 -8.50 11.05
CA SER A 277 7.68 -9.22 10.85
C SER A 277 7.70 -10.54 11.61
N VAL A 278 7.17 -10.52 12.84
CA VAL A 278 6.95 -11.74 13.58
C VAL A 278 5.91 -12.42 12.72
N LYS A 279 6.21 -13.61 12.22
CA LYS A 279 5.19 -14.52 11.70
C LYS A 279 4.29 -14.91 12.87
N ASN A 280 3.47 -13.97 13.33
CA ASN A 280 2.41 -14.11 14.30
C ASN A 280 1.11 -13.82 13.55
N THR A 281 0.50 -14.89 13.07
CA THR A 281 -0.94 -15.23 13.11
C THR A 281 -1.94 -14.14 13.52
N GLN A 282 -1.94 -12.98 12.86
CA GLN A 282 -3.13 -12.19 12.58
C GLN A 282 -3.04 -11.73 11.11
N THR A 283 -3.73 -12.50 10.26
CA THR A 283 -4.09 -12.22 8.86
C THR A 283 -3.02 -11.52 8.02
N ILE A 284 -2.03 -12.32 7.58
CA ILE A 284 -1.36 -12.06 6.30
C ILE A 284 -2.48 -12.02 5.24
N GLU A 285 -2.70 -10.85 4.65
CA GLU A 285 -3.52 -10.68 3.45
C GLU A 285 -2.76 -11.23 2.21
N GLU A 286 -2.32 -12.47 2.30
CA GLU A 286 -1.84 -13.23 1.16
C GLU A 286 -3.06 -13.70 0.38
N THR A 287 -3.07 -13.49 -0.93
CA THR A 287 -4.12 -14.00 -1.81
C THR A 287 -3.97 -15.52 -1.85
N THR A 288 -4.68 -16.22 -0.96
CA THR A 288 -4.68 -17.68 -0.84
C THR A 288 -6.02 -18.27 -1.33
N PRO A 289 -6.04 -19.46 -1.96
CA PRO A 289 -7.29 -20.13 -2.36
C PRO A 289 -8.21 -20.41 -1.17
N ALA A 290 -7.69 -20.47 0.06
CA ALA A 290 -8.48 -20.69 1.27
C ALA A 290 -9.49 -19.55 1.58
N LEU A 291 -9.29 -18.36 0.98
CA LEU A 291 -10.22 -17.23 1.06
C LEU A 291 -11.40 -17.34 0.09
N LEU A 292 -11.35 -18.24 -0.90
CA LEU A 292 -12.46 -18.46 -1.83
C LEU A 292 -13.56 -19.27 -1.14
N ASP A 293 -14.76 -18.71 -1.08
CA ASP A 293 -15.93 -19.42 -0.56
C ASP A 293 -16.55 -20.26 -1.67
N MET A 294 -16.00 -21.46 -1.88
CA MET A 294 -16.49 -22.42 -2.86
C MET A 294 -17.37 -23.47 -2.16
N ARG A 295 -18.58 -23.67 -2.67
CA ARG A 295 -19.56 -24.60 -2.07
C ARG A 295 -20.23 -25.48 -3.13
N VAL A 296 -20.70 -26.64 -2.70
CA VAL A 296 -21.54 -27.52 -3.50
C VAL A 296 -22.97 -26.97 -3.52
N GLY A 297 -23.47 -26.67 -4.71
CA GLY A 297 -24.82 -26.18 -4.94
C GLY A 297 -25.66 -27.16 -5.76
N ARG A 298 -26.98 -27.16 -5.53
CA ARG A 298 -27.94 -27.88 -6.37
C ARG A 298 -28.75 -26.88 -7.19
N ILE A 299 -28.77 -27.05 -8.50
CA ILE A 299 -29.59 -26.22 -9.37
C ILE A 299 -31.05 -26.68 -9.25
N VAL A 300 -31.89 -25.85 -8.63
CA VAL A 300 -33.31 -26.17 -8.38
C VAL A 300 -34.24 -25.61 -9.46
N GLU A 301 -33.84 -24.52 -10.12
CA GLU A 301 -34.57 -23.95 -11.25
C GLU A 301 -33.59 -23.42 -12.30
N ILE A 302 -33.99 -23.48 -13.57
CA ILE A 302 -33.23 -22.92 -14.70
C ILE A 302 -34.22 -22.26 -15.65
N HIS A 303 -33.95 -21.02 -16.05
CA HIS A 303 -34.68 -20.29 -17.07
C HIS A 303 -33.74 -19.77 -18.15
N ASN A 304 -34.26 -19.57 -19.36
CA ASN A 304 -33.52 -18.85 -20.40
C ASN A 304 -33.51 -17.36 -20.03
N HIS A 305 -32.36 -16.68 -20.18
CA HIS A 305 -32.32 -15.24 -20.01
C HIS A 305 -33.19 -14.56 -21.10
N PRO A 306 -34.09 -13.62 -20.74
CA PRO A 306 -35.02 -13.01 -21.70
C PRO A 306 -34.28 -12.18 -22.77
N ASP A 307 -33.23 -11.47 -22.35
CA ASP A 307 -32.48 -10.54 -23.22
C ASP A 307 -31.12 -11.07 -23.69
N ALA A 308 -30.86 -12.40 -23.58
CA ALA A 308 -29.57 -12.97 -23.99
C ALA A 308 -29.65 -14.47 -24.34
N ASP A 309 -29.31 -14.80 -25.60
CA ASP A 309 -29.41 -16.18 -26.12
C ASP A 309 -28.38 -17.15 -25.56
N GLY A 310 -27.23 -16.64 -25.10
CA GLY A 310 -26.14 -17.45 -24.53
C GLY A 310 -26.22 -17.64 -23.01
N LEU A 311 -27.26 -17.14 -22.34
CA LEU A 311 -27.33 -17.13 -20.87
C LEU A 311 -28.51 -17.94 -20.30
N PHE A 312 -28.23 -18.62 -19.19
CA PHE A 312 -29.23 -19.16 -18.28
C PHE A 312 -29.35 -18.30 -17.03
N ILE A 313 -30.50 -18.38 -16.37
CA ILE A 313 -30.75 -17.86 -15.02
C ILE A 313 -31.07 -19.07 -14.15
N GLU A 314 -30.17 -19.38 -13.22
CA GLU A 314 -30.29 -20.53 -12.33
C GLU A 314 -30.63 -20.10 -10.90
N LYS A 315 -31.54 -20.84 -10.26
CA LYS A 315 -31.69 -20.82 -8.80
C LYS A 315 -30.87 -21.98 -8.23
N ILE A 316 -29.91 -21.67 -7.38
CA ILE A 316 -28.98 -22.66 -6.81
C ILE A 316 -29.13 -22.68 -5.29
N ALA A 317 -29.57 -23.82 -4.76
CA ALA A 317 -29.59 -24.07 -3.33
C ALA A 317 -28.17 -24.37 -2.84
N LEU A 318 -27.70 -23.64 -1.82
CA LEU A 318 -26.33 -23.69 -1.29
C LEU A 318 -26.27 -23.97 0.23
N GLY A 319 -27.36 -24.48 0.79
CA GLY A 319 -27.52 -24.67 2.25
C GLY A 319 -27.89 -23.39 3.00
N GLU A 320 -28.20 -22.32 2.27
CA GLU A 320 -28.71 -21.06 2.79
C GLU A 320 -30.24 -21.07 2.90
N ALA A 321 -30.82 -20.09 3.57
CA ALA A 321 -32.27 -19.98 3.74
C ALA A 321 -33.03 -19.92 2.41
N GLU A 322 -32.45 -19.23 1.41
CA GLU A 322 -33.04 -19.06 0.09
C GLU A 322 -32.03 -19.40 -1.02
N PRO A 323 -32.46 -20.03 -2.13
CA PRO A 323 -31.60 -20.26 -3.29
C PRO A 323 -31.08 -18.96 -3.90
N ARG A 324 -29.80 -18.92 -4.25
CA ARG A 324 -29.20 -17.78 -4.94
C ARG A 324 -29.55 -17.77 -6.42
N THR A 325 -29.74 -16.59 -6.99
CA THR A 325 -29.78 -16.40 -8.44
C THR A 325 -28.37 -16.32 -8.99
N VAL A 326 -28.04 -17.18 -9.95
CA VAL A 326 -26.79 -17.15 -10.72
C VAL A 326 -27.15 -16.99 -12.20
N VAL A 327 -26.35 -16.22 -12.94
CA VAL A 327 -26.50 -16.07 -14.39
C VAL A 327 -25.26 -16.64 -15.05
N SER A 328 -25.42 -17.74 -15.80
CA SER A 328 -24.29 -18.46 -16.41
C SER A 328 -24.31 -18.42 -17.93
N GLY A 329 -23.13 -18.54 -18.55
CA GLY A 329 -22.96 -18.64 -20.00
C GLY A 329 -23.04 -20.06 -20.57
N LEU A 330 -23.80 -20.95 -19.92
CA LEU A 330 -23.87 -22.39 -20.25
C LEU A 330 -24.91 -22.71 -21.34
N ARG A 331 -25.81 -21.78 -21.67
CA ARG A 331 -26.85 -22.01 -22.68
C ARG A 331 -26.23 -22.23 -24.06
N GLY A 332 -26.63 -23.32 -24.71
CA GLY A 332 -26.06 -23.77 -25.99
C GLY A 332 -24.72 -24.49 -25.87
N LYS A 333 -24.17 -24.64 -24.66
CA LYS A 333 -22.91 -25.37 -24.39
C LYS A 333 -23.11 -26.60 -23.52
N VAL A 334 -24.07 -26.54 -22.60
CA VAL A 334 -24.43 -27.65 -21.71
C VAL A 334 -25.95 -27.79 -21.70
N ASP A 335 -26.42 -29.03 -21.75
CA ASP A 335 -27.85 -29.34 -21.86
C ASP A 335 -28.58 -29.01 -20.56
N ARG A 336 -29.66 -28.22 -20.67
CA ARG A 336 -30.49 -27.76 -19.54
C ARG A 336 -31.00 -28.92 -18.68
N GLU A 337 -31.42 -30.02 -19.31
CA GLU A 337 -31.95 -31.19 -18.61
C GLU A 337 -30.90 -31.87 -17.73
N THR A 338 -29.64 -31.84 -18.15
CA THR A 338 -28.52 -32.42 -17.38
C THR A 338 -28.03 -31.51 -16.25
N LEU A 339 -28.38 -30.22 -16.31
CA LEU A 339 -28.04 -29.23 -15.28
C LEU A 339 -29.10 -29.18 -14.19
N LEU A 340 -30.38 -29.27 -14.54
CA LEU A 340 -31.47 -29.22 -13.57
C LEU A 340 -31.33 -30.37 -12.56
N ASN A 341 -31.51 -30.06 -11.28
CA ASN A 341 -31.31 -30.96 -10.14
C ASN A 341 -29.88 -31.50 -9.94
N SER A 342 -28.92 -31.13 -10.79
CA SER A 342 -27.55 -31.61 -10.66
C SER A 342 -26.76 -30.83 -9.60
N LEU A 343 -25.75 -31.48 -9.02
CA LEU A 343 -24.79 -30.83 -8.13
C LEU A 343 -23.68 -30.17 -8.95
N VAL A 344 -23.32 -28.96 -8.54
CA VAL A 344 -22.31 -28.10 -9.16
C VAL A 344 -21.44 -27.43 -8.10
N VAL A 345 -20.26 -26.96 -8.47
CA VAL A 345 -19.41 -26.16 -7.59
C VAL A 345 -19.62 -24.67 -7.87
N VAL A 346 -19.88 -23.88 -6.82
CA VAL A 346 -20.20 -22.46 -6.91
C VAL A 346 -19.26 -21.63 -6.07
N LEU A 347 -18.65 -20.60 -6.66
CA LEU A 347 -17.94 -19.55 -5.94
C LEU A 347 -18.95 -18.50 -5.43
N CYS A 348 -19.02 -18.33 -4.12
CA CYS A 348 -20.11 -17.66 -3.42
C CYS A 348 -19.77 -16.27 -2.87
N ASN A 349 -18.49 -15.91 -2.72
CA ASN A 349 -18.06 -14.64 -2.14
C ASN A 349 -17.48 -13.65 -3.17
N LEU A 350 -17.87 -13.75 -4.44
CA LEU A 350 -17.65 -12.66 -5.40
C LEU A 350 -18.65 -11.53 -5.16
N LYS A 351 -18.26 -10.30 -5.45
CA LYS A 351 -19.20 -9.17 -5.47
C LYS A 351 -20.32 -9.46 -6.49
N PRO A 352 -21.60 -9.35 -6.11
CA PRO A 352 -22.71 -9.53 -7.06
C PRO A 352 -22.56 -8.64 -8.29
N ALA A 353 -22.86 -9.20 -9.45
CA ALA A 353 -22.71 -8.53 -10.74
C ALA A 353 -24.03 -8.55 -11.51
N LYS A 354 -24.41 -7.41 -12.09
CA LYS A 354 -25.55 -7.34 -13.01
C LYS A 354 -25.13 -7.83 -14.39
N VAL A 355 -25.65 -8.98 -14.80
CA VAL A 355 -25.45 -9.54 -16.14
C VAL A 355 -26.74 -9.29 -16.91
N ARG A 356 -26.69 -8.38 -17.90
CA ARG A 356 -27.85 -8.02 -18.74
C ARG A 356 -29.12 -7.68 -17.94
N GLY A 357 -28.94 -6.96 -16.82
CA GLY A 357 -30.03 -6.47 -15.98
C GLY A 357 -30.39 -7.38 -14.81
N ILE A 358 -29.97 -8.64 -14.81
CA ILE A 358 -30.23 -9.60 -13.73
C ILE A 358 -29.00 -9.71 -12.83
N GLU A 359 -29.21 -9.62 -11.52
CA GLU A 359 -28.15 -9.71 -10.53
C GLU A 359 -27.75 -11.17 -10.29
N SER A 360 -26.50 -11.51 -10.63
CA SER A 360 -25.89 -12.81 -10.34
C SER A 360 -25.14 -12.76 -9.01
N ARG A 361 -25.43 -13.71 -8.11
CA ARG A 361 -24.90 -13.81 -6.74
C ARG A 361 -24.03 -15.06 -6.53
N GLY A 362 -23.29 -15.43 -7.57
CA GLY A 362 -22.35 -16.54 -7.56
C GLY A 362 -21.81 -16.83 -8.95
N MET A 363 -20.91 -17.80 -9.04
CA MET A 363 -20.33 -18.25 -10.30
C MET A 363 -20.16 -19.77 -10.27
N ILE A 364 -20.75 -20.46 -11.26
CA ILE A 364 -20.60 -21.91 -11.42
C ILE A 364 -19.21 -22.17 -12.02
N LEU A 365 -18.38 -22.95 -11.33
CA LEU A 365 -17.03 -23.28 -11.80
C LEU A 365 -17.07 -24.35 -12.88
N CYS A 366 -16.46 -24.05 -14.02
CA CYS A 366 -16.46 -24.92 -15.20
C CYS A 366 -15.04 -25.15 -15.73
N ALA A 367 -14.76 -26.37 -16.15
CA ALA A 367 -13.60 -26.67 -16.98
C ALA A 367 -13.83 -26.10 -18.40
N THR A 368 -12.89 -25.33 -18.91
CA THR A 368 -13.03 -24.59 -20.18
C THR A 368 -11.79 -24.76 -21.05
N THR A 369 -12.01 -25.05 -22.33
CA THR A 369 -11.02 -24.95 -23.42
C THR A 369 -11.53 -23.96 -24.47
N ALA A 370 -10.79 -23.78 -25.56
CA ALA A 370 -11.22 -22.94 -26.67
C ALA A 370 -12.52 -23.44 -27.34
N GLU A 371 -12.82 -24.75 -27.24
CA GLU A 371 -13.89 -25.41 -28.00
C GLU A 371 -15.03 -25.94 -27.12
N LYS A 372 -14.77 -26.23 -25.83
CA LYS A 372 -15.72 -26.93 -24.96
C LYS A 372 -15.73 -26.37 -23.55
N ILE A 373 -16.92 -26.41 -22.92
CA ILE A 373 -17.13 -26.10 -21.50
C ILE A 373 -17.81 -27.29 -20.83
N GLU A 374 -17.34 -27.66 -19.64
CA GLU A 374 -17.94 -28.70 -18.80
C GLU A 374 -18.07 -28.20 -17.36
N VAL A 375 -19.20 -28.47 -16.72
CA VAL A 375 -19.40 -28.14 -15.31
C VAL A 375 -18.62 -29.10 -14.43
N LEU A 376 -17.91 -28.59 -13.42
CA LEU A 376 -17.20 -29.41 -12.45
C LEU A 376 -18.21 -30.21 -11.59
N ARG A 377 -17.93 -31.50 -11.41
CA ARG A 377 -18.79 -32.43 -10.68
C ARG A 377 -18.18 -32.73 -9.30
N PRO A 378 -18.91 -32.44 -8.21
CA PRO A 378 -18.49 -32.86 -6.88
C PRO A 378 -18.61 -34.40 -6.73
N PRO A 379 -17.92 -34.98 -5.74
CA PRO A 379 -17.97 -36.43 -5.47
C PRO A 379 -19.39 -36.88 -5.08
N ALA A 380 -19.67 -38.18 -5.23
CA ALA A 380 -21.00 -38.74 -5.02
C ALA A 380 -21.52 -38.60 -3.58
N ASN A 381 -20.61 -38.49 -2.61
CA ASN A 381 -20.92 -38.32 -1.20
C ASN A 381 -21.24 -36.85 -0.81
N ALA A 382 -21.08 -35.90 -1.73
CA ALA A 382 -21.25 -34.48 -1.47
C ALA A 382 -22.73 -34.10 -1.26
N LYS A 383 -22.96 -33.18 -0.33
CA LYS A 383 -24.27 -32.62 -0.01
C LYS A 383 -24.32 -31.13 -0.34
N VAL A 384 -25.54 -30.62 -0.50
CA VAL A 384 -25.78 -29.19 -0.71
C VAL A 384 -25.24 -28.39 0.47
N GLY A 385 -24.42 -27.38 0.19
CA GLY A 385 -23.76 -26.54 1.17
C GLY A 385 -22.39 -27.04 1.63
N ASP A 386 -21.99 -28.26 1.24
CA ASP A 386 -20.65 -28.75 1.56
C ASP A 386 -19.58 -27.83 0.98
N ARG A 387 -18.54 -27.60 1.76
CA ARG A 387 -17.47 -26.68 1.41
C ARG A 387 -16.41 -27.39 0.56
N VAL A 388 -15.94 -26.69 -0.46
CA VAL A 388 -14.78 -27.10 -1.25
C VAL A 388 -13.52 -26.55 -0.60
N VAL A 389 -12.51 -27.41 -0.45
CA VAL A 389 -11.21 -27.08 0.12
C VAL A 389 -10.12 -27.44 -0.89
N VAL A 390 -8.98 -26.75 -0.84
CA VAL A 390 -7.81 -27.14 -1.64
C VAL A 390 -6.90 -27.98 -0.75
N ASP A 391 -6.52 -29.16 -1.23
CA ASP A 391 -5.62 -30.06 -0.50
C ASP A 391 -4.32 -29.36 -0.12
N GLY A 392 -3.82 -29.61 1.10
CA GLY A 392 -2.64 -28.92 1.64
C GLY A 392 -2.83 -27.45 2.04
N TYR A 393 -4.02 -26.85 1.89
CA TYR A 393 -4.31 -25.49 2.38
C TYR A 393 -5.18 -25.54 3.64
N GLU A 394 -4.72 -24.87 4.70
CA GLU A 394 -5.51 -24.75 5.93
C GLU A 394 -6.78 -23.94 5.69
N VAL A 395 -7.91 -24.52 6.06
CA VAL A 395 -9.21 -23.85 5.98
C VAL A 395 -9.32 -22.88 7.16
N PRO A 396 -9.42 -21.57 6.94
CA PRO A 396 -9.63 -20.64 8.03
C PRO A 396 -10.98 -20.92 8.71
N PRO A 397 -11.11 -20.62 10.01
CA PRO A 397 -12.40 -20.70 10.70
C PRO A 397 -13.46 -19.86 9.95
N PRO A 398 -14.77 -20.15 10.07
CA PRO A 398 -15.81 -19.45 9.32
C PRO A 398 -15.74 -17.92 9.41
N THR A 399 -15.25 -17.37 10.53
CA THR A 399 -15.02 -15.93 10.75
C THR A 399 -13.86 -15.34 9.94
N GLY A 400 -12.99 -16.18 9.37
CA GLY A 400 -11.82 -15.80 8.57
C GLY A 400 -12.06 -15.80 7.06
N ILE A 401 -13.23 -16.21 6.57
CA ILE A 401 -13.61 -16.06 5.15
C ILE A 401 -14.46 -14.82 5.00
N PRO A 402 -14.07 -13.87 4.12
CA PRO A 402 -14.89 -12.71 3.86
C PRO A 402 -16.18 -13.11 3.14
N GLU A 403 -17.31 -12.56 3.59
CA GLU A 403 -18.62 -12.72 2.96
C GLU A 403 -18.60 -12.24 1.50
N VAL A 404 -17.84 -11.17 1.22
CA VAL A 404 -17.55 -10.65 -0.12
C VAL A 404 -16.06 -10.33 -0.24
N LEU A 405 -15.40 -10.93 -1.23
CA LEU A 405 -14.01 -10.63 -1.59
C LEU A 405 -13.86 -9.18 -2.03
N ASN A 406 -12.77 -8.54 -1.60
CA ASN A 406 -12.45 -7.17 -2.03
C ASN A 406 -12.20 -7.14 -3.55
N PRO A 407 -13.05 -6.43 -4.35
CA PRO A 407 -12.91 -6.41 -5.82
C PRO A 407 -11.62 -5.74 -6.30
N LYS A 408 -11.08 -4.78 -5.54
CA LYS A 408 -9.85 -4.07 -5.91
C LYS A 408 -8.62 -4.98 -5.93
N ARG A 409 -8.66 -6.07 -5.16
CA ARG A 409 -7.54 -7.00 -5.02
C ARG A 409 -7.48 -8.07 -6.11
N LYS A 410 -8.56 -8.24 -6.87
CA LYS A 410 -8.67 -9.21 -7.96
C LYS A 410 -8.27 -10.64 -7.54
N HIS A 411 -8.78 -11.09 -6.39
CA HIS A 411 -8.39 -12.37 -5.79
C HIS A 411 -8.67 -13.54 -6.74
N TRP A 412 -9.86 -13.60 -7.32
CA TRP A 412 -10.23 -14.66 -8.26
C TRP A 412 -9.38 -14.61 -9.53
N GLU A 413 -9.13 -13.44 -10.10
CA GLU A 413 -8.33 -13.29 -11.31
C GLU A 413 -6.87 -13.70 -11.10
N LYS A 414 -6.32 -13.50 -9.90
CA LYS A 414 -4.98 -13.98 -9.54
C LYS A 414 -4.96 -15.49 -9.33
N LEU A 415 -5.92 -16.02 -8.57
CA LEU A 415 -5.95 -17.44 -8.18
C LEU A 415 -6.38 -18.35 -9.32
N SER A 416 -7.29 -17.91 -10.19
CA SER A 416 -7.80 -18.70 -11.31
C SER A 416 -6.74 -19.04 -12.36
N VAL A 417 -5.60 -18.33 -12.38
CA VAL A 417 -4.46 -18.66 -13.26
C VAL A 417 -3.90 -20.05 -12.95
N ASP A 418 -3.93 -20.44 -11.67
CA ASP A 418 -3.44 -21.73 -11.19
C ASP A 418 -4.54 -22.78 -11.01
N MET A 419 -5.81 -22.43 -11.29
CA MET A 419 -6.95 -23.33 -11.25
C MET A 419 -7.11 -24.08 -12.58
N LYS A 420 -6.88 -25.39 -12.57
CA LYS A 420 -6.91 -26.24 -13.77
C LYS A 420 -7.45 -27.62 -13.48
N VAL A 421 -7.88 -28.31 -14.53
CA VAL A 421 -8.16 -29.75 -14.48
C VAL A 421 -6.91 -30.50 -14.91
N SER A 422 -6.48 -31.50 -14.15
CA SER A 422 -5.29 -32.30 -14.46
C SER A 422 -5.53 -33.37 -15.52
N GLN A 423 -4.48 -34.14 -15.83
CA GLN A 423 -4.55 -35.23 -16.81
C GLN A 423 -5.48 -36.38 -16.36
N THR A 424 -5.70 -36.51 -15.07
CA THR A 424 -6.58 -37.50 -14.43
C THR A 424 -8.00 -36.96 -14.18
N LEU A 425 -8.37 -35.84 -14.81
CA LEU A 425 -9.69 -35.19 -14.70
C LEU A 425 -9.98 -34.56 -13.33
N ILE A 426 -8.99 -34.41 -12.46
CA ILE A 426 -9.16 -33.82 -11.13
C ILE A 426 -9.06 -32.29 -11.23
N ALA A 427 -9.98 -31.57 -10.60
CA ALA A 427 -9.87 -30.11 -10.44
C ALA A 427 -8.80 -29.79 -9.39
N GLU A 428 -7.83 -28.94 -9.75
CA GLU A 428 -6.65 -28.63 -8.94
C GLU A 428 -6.34 -27.13 -8.91
N TYR A 429 -5.77 -26.68 -7.80
CA TYR A 429 -5.11 -25.38 -7.66
C TYR A 429 -3.62 -25.58 -7.42
N GLY A 430 -2.77 -25.10 -8.33
CA GLY A 430 -1.32 -25.22 -8.19
C GLY A 430 -0.83 -26.67 -8.06
N GLY A 431 -1.57 -27.64 -8.61
CA GLY A 431 -1.29 -29.07 -8.49
C GLY A 431 -1.91 -29.78 -7.27
N ASN A 432 -2.63 -29.06 -6.41
CA ASN A 432 -3.33 -29.63 -5.26
C ASN A 432 -4.82 -29.80 -5.55
N ALA A 433 -5.39 -30.95 -5.21
CA ALA A 433 -6.77 -31.28 -5.55
C ALA A 433 -7.79 -30.39 -4.83
N LEU A 434 -8.87 -30.02 -5.52
CA LEU A 434 -10.07 -29.47 -4.89
C LEU A 434 -10.90 -30.63 -4.36
N LEU A 435 -11.13 -30.63 -3.04
CA LEU A 435 -11.75 -31.72 -2.31
C LEU A 435 -13.09 -31.28 -1.69
N VAL A 436 -14.02 -32.23 -1.60
CA VAL A 436 -15.23 -32.15 -0.77
C VAL A 436 -15.25 -33.42 0.07
N ASN A 437 -15.33 -33.28 1.40
CA ASN A 437 -15.32 -34.41 2.34
C ASN A 437 -14.14 -35.39 2.10
N GLY A 438 -12.98 -34.89 1.65
CA GLY A 438 -11.79 -35.69 1.37
C GLY A 438 -11.75 -36.36 -0.02
N GLU A 439 -12.79 -36.21 -0.84
CA GLU A 439 -12.84 -36.76 -2.20
C GLU A 439 -12.75 -35.66 -3.26
N SER A 440 -12.13 -35.98 -4.40
CA SER A 440 -11.83 -34.99 -5.44
C SER A 440 -13.03 -34.56 -6.28
N ILE A 441 -13.08 -33.26 -6.60
CA ILE A 441 -13.94 -32.72 -7.66
C ILE A 441 -13.33 -33.05 -9.03
N THR A 442 -14.17 -33.40 -10.00
CA THR A 442 -13.70 -33.84 -11.32
C THR A 442 -14.41 -33.13 -12.47
N ALA A 443 -13.73 -33.04 -13.61
CA ALA A 443 -14.37 -32.77 -14.90
C ALA A 443 -14.80 -34.09 -15.55
N GLN A 444 -15.71 -34.03 -16.53
CA GLN A 444 -16.22 -35.24 -17.17
C GLN A 444 -15.24 -35.81 -18.19
N THR A 445 -14.72 -34.98 -19.08
CA THR A 445 -13.80 -35.41 -20.15
C THR A 445 -12.65 -34.44 -20.41
N LEU A 446 -12.77 -33.17 -19.98
CA LEU A 446 -11.73 -32.16 -20.23
C LEU A 446 -10.50 -32.34 -19.33
N LYS A 447 -9.35 -32.59 -19.97
CA LYS A 447 -8.02 -32.69 -19.33
C LYS A 447 -7.19 -31.44 -19.63
N ASN A 448 -6.33 -31.04 -18.70
CA ASN A 448 -5.46 -29.86 -18.84
C ASN A 448 -6.24 -28.56 -19.19
N ALA A 449 -7.49 -28.47 -18.77
CA ALA A 449 -8.37 -27.34 -19.05
C ALA A 449 -8.29 -26.31 -17.91
N LEU A 450 -8.52 -25.03 -18.22
CA LEU A 450 -8.61 -23.99 -17.20
C LEU A 450 -9.96 -24.08 -16.49
N ILE A 451 -10.00 -23.77 -15.20
CA ILE A 451 -11.26 -23.64 -14.45
C ILE A 451 -11.65 -22.16 -14.41
N ARG A 452 -12.87 -21.85 -14.83
CA ARG A 452 -13.40 -20.47 -14.89
C ARG A 452 -14.82 -20.37 -14.40
#